data_AF-A0A939YPQ5-F1
#
_entry.id   AF-A0A939YPQ5-F1
#
_cell.length_a   1.000
_cell.length_b   1.000
_cell.length_c   1.000
_cell.angle_alpha   90.00
_cell.angle_beta   90.00
_cell.angle_gamma   90.00
#
_symmetry.space_group_name_H-M   'P 1'
#
loop_
_entity.id
_entity.type
_entity.pdbx_description
1 polymer ?
#
loop_
_entity_poly.entity_id
_entity_poly.type
_entity_poly.pdbx_seq_one_letter_code
_entity_poly.pdbx_strand_id
1 'polypeptide(L)'
;MGKRRLMAIMIVVMMVFAMMPKSAGMVQAAADITPPNIDISTLSMTLPEGKDSLTVGDSATFSIKATDESDIQYTYIYLKNRSANKDCYLYLKKKIETEDVWEGEFKVEDQTASGDWSIVNIVSRD
;
A
#
# COMPACT_ATOMS: atom_id res chain seq x y z
N MET A 1 24.49 -45.66 48.40
CA MET A 1 23.31 -45.39 47.55
C MET A 1 23.40 -44.13 46.67
N GLY A 2 24.49 -43.33 46.73
CA GLY A 2 24.58 -42.01 46.06
C GLY A 2 25.07 -42.01 44.61
N LYS A 3 26.06 -42.84 44.24
CA LYS A 3 26.72 -42.75 42.92
C LYS A 3 25.83 -43.17 41.74
N ARG A 4 25.05 -44.24 41.90
CA ARG A 4 24.11 -44.73 40.86
C ARG A 4 22.93 -43.77 40.62
N ARG A 5 22.43 -43.13 41.67
CA ARG A 5 21.38 -42.10 41.60
C ARG A 5 21.90 -40.83 40.94
N LEU A 6 23.12 -40.41 41.26
CA LEU A 6 23.78 -39.25 40.65
C LEU A 6 24.01 -39.46 39.14
N MET A 7 24.46 -40.67 38.75
CA MET A 7 24.72 -41.00 37.35
C MET A 7 23.44 -41.05 36.51
N ALA A 8 22.34 -41.57 37.09
CA ALA A 8 21.03 -41.55 36.43
C ALA A 8 20.50 -40.13 36.24
N ILE A 9 20.66 -39.25 37.24
CA ILE A 9 20.26 -37.84 37.13
C ILE A 9 21.07 -37.12 36.04
N MET A 10 22.39 -37.40 35.94
CA MET A 10 23.24 -36.78 34.92
C MET A 10 22.83 -37.18 33.49
N ILE A 11 22.45 -38.45 33.27
CA ILE A 11 21.99 -38.93 31.96
C ILE A 11 20.67 -38.27 31.57
N VAL A 12 19.74 -38.12 32.51
CA VAL A 12 18.45 -37.43 32.26
C VAL A 12 18.68 -35.97 31.91
N VAL A 13 19.57 -35.28 32.62
CA VAL A 13 19.91 -33.87 32.31
C VAL A 13 20.52 -33.74 30.91
N MET A 14 21.43 -34.64 30.52
CA MET A 14 22.00 -34.63 29.16
C MET A 14 20.94 -34.88 28.08
N MET A 15 20.00 -35.79 28.31
CA MET A 15 18.90 -36.05 27.35
C MET A 15 18.00 -34.82 27.19
N VAL A 16 17.71 -34.08 28.27
CA VAL A 16 16.91 -32.86 28.22
C VAL A 16 17.63 -31.75 27.43
N PHE A 17 18.95 -31.60 27.58
CA PHE A 17 19.72 -30.64 26.81
C PHE A 17 19.82 -31.01 25.31
N ALA A 18 19.89 -32.30 24.98
CA ALA A 18 19.92 -32.77 23.59
C ALA A 18 18.57 -32.58 22.85
N MET A 19 17.47 -32.45 23.58
CA MET A 19 16.12 -32.21 23.04
C MET A 19 15.76 -30.73 22.93
N MET A 20 16.65 -29.81 23.32
CA MET A 20 16.39 -28.39 23.11
C MET A 20 16.38 -28.10 21.60
N PRO A 21 15.33 -27.45 21.07
CA PRO A 21 15.29 -27.08 19.67
C PRO A 21 16.52 -26.22 19.36
N LYS A 22 17.29 -26.61 18.34
CA LYS A 22 18.36 -25.77 17.82
C LYS A 22 17.71 -24.45 17.44
N SER A 23 18.14 -23.36 18.06
CA SER A 23 17.57 -22.03 17.81
C SER A 23 17.48 -21.81 16.31
N ALA A 24 16.27 -21.59 15.79
CA ALA A 24 16.10 -21.11 14.42
C ALA A 24 16.86 -19.78 14.35
N GLY A 25 17.95 -19.74 13.58
CA GLY A 25 18.65 -18.49 13.32
C GLY A 25 17.65 -17.48 12.78
N MET A 26 17.73 -16.23 13.23
CA MET A 26 16.92 -15.18 12.63
C MET A 26 17.35 -15.03 11.16
N VAL A 27 16.52 -15.50 10.24
CA VAL A 27 16.69 -15.22 8.81
C VAL A 27 16.14 -13.82 8.60
N GLN A 28 17.03 -12.85 8.43
CA GLN A 28 16.64 -11.51 8.06
C GLN A 28 16.28 -11.53 6.56
N ALA A 29 15.03 -11.19 6.23
CA ALA A 29 14.63 -11.00 4.85
C ALA A 29 15.50 -9.90 4.22
N ALA A 30 15.92 -10.09 2.98
CA ALA A 30 16.62 -9.04 2.23
C ALA A 30 15.70 -7.82 2.09
N ALA A 31 16.29 -6.62 2.09
CA ALA A 31 15.54 -5.40 1.84
C ALA A 31 15.02 -5.40 0.40
N ASP A 32 13.76 -5.01 0.22
CA ASP A 32 13.22 -4.74 -1.11
C ASP A 32 13.85 -3.46 -1.69
N ILE A 33 14.18 -3.52 -2.98
CA ILE A 33 14.80 -2.43 -3.75
C ILE A 33 14.09 -2.21 -5.10
N THR A 34 13.05 -2.98 -5.40
CA THR A 34 12.29 -2.86 -6.64
C THR A 34 11.23 -1.79 -6.42
N PRO A 35 11.16 -0.73 -7.25
CA PRO A 35 10.14 0.29 -7.07
C PRO A 35 8.77 -0.18 -7.57
N PRO A 36 7.67 0.43 -7.09
CA PRO A 36 6.33 0.11 -7.56
C PRO A 36 6.18 0.35 -9.07
N ASN A 37 5.45 -0.54 -9.74
CA ASN A 37 5.05 -0.39 -11.13
C ASN A 37 3.62 0.17 -11.22
N ILE A 38 3.47 1.29 -11.93
CA ILE A 38 2.18 1.92 -12.23
C ILE A 38 1.82 1.66 -13.69
N ASP A 39 0.71 0.94 -13.93
CA ASP A 39 0.20 0.72 -15.27
C ASP A 39 -0.68 1.90 -15.71
N ILE A 40 -0.04 2.90 -16.31
CA ILE A 40 -0.71 4.12 -16.80
C ILE A 40 -1.80 3.81 -17.82
N SER A 41 -1.73 2.70 -18.55
CA SER A 41 -2.78 2.33 -19.53
C SER A 41 -4.13 2.03 -18.88
N THR A 42 -4.12 1.77 -17.56
CA THR A 42 -5.32 1.48 -16.76
C THR A 42 -5.91 2.70 -16.08
N LEU A 43 -5.25 3.87 -16.20
CA LEU A 43 -5.77 5.11 -15.65
C LEU A 43 -7.14 5.42 -16.24
N SER A 44 -8.13 5.52 -15.37
CA SER A 44 -9.50 5.86 -15.72
C SER A 44 -10.04 6.93 -14.77
N MET A 45 -10.93 7.75 -15.32
CA MET A 45 -11.69 8.75 -14.59
C MET A 45 -13.16 8.61 -15.00
N THR A 46 -14.03 8.45 -14.00
CA THR A 46 -15.47 8.32 -14.19
C THR A 46 -16.18 9.51 -13.56
N LEU A 47 -17.01 10.17 -14.35
CA LEU A 47 -17.89 11.25 -13.90
C LEU A 47 -19.26 10.69 -13.48
N PRO A 48 -20.08 11.44 -12.73
CA PRO A 48 -21.47 11.05 -12.48
C PRO A 48 -22.23 10.87 -13.80
N GLU A 49 -23.22 9.97 -13.80
CA GLU A 49 -23.99 9.63 -15.00
C GLU A 49 -24.60 10.88 -15.66
N GLY A 50 -24.43 11.00 -16.98
CA GLY A 50 -24.96 12.10 -17.76
C GLY A 50 -24.22 13.44 -17.58
N LYS A 51 -23.09 13.47 -16.87
CA LYS A 51 -22.25 14.66 -16.71
C LYS A 51 -21.00 14.59 -17.56
N ASP A 52 -20.65 15.73 -18.16
CA ASP A 52 -19.40 16.00 -18.87
C ASP A 52 -18.44 16.89 -18.06
N SER A 53 -18.93 17.43 -16.94
CA SER A 53 -18.25 18.36 -16.06
C SER A 53 -18.76 18.21 -14.62
N LEU A 54 -17.94 18.61 -13.65
CA LEU A 54 -18.29 18.56 -12.24
C LEU A 54 -18.72 19.92 -11.73
N THR A 55 -19.78 19.94 -10.94
CA THR A 55 -20.25 21.10 -10.17
C THR A 55 -20.13 20.83 -8.67
N VAL A 56 -20.34 21.84 -7.85
CA VAL A 56 -20.29 21.69 -6.39
C VAL A 56 -21.23 20.57 -5.93
N GLY A 57 -20.69 19.65 -5.14
CA GLY A 57 -21.39 18.45 -4.65
C GLY A 57 -21.15 17.20 -5.50
N ASP A 58 -20.63 17.35 -6.72
CA ASP A 58 -20.23 16.22 -7.56
C ASP A 58 -18.85 15.69 -7.19
N SER A 59 -18.59 14.48 -7.66
CA SER A 59 -17.29 13.85 -7.55
C SER A 59 -16.92 13.08 -8.81
N ALA A 60 -15.63 13.06 -9.12
CA ALA A 60 -15.06 12.14 -10.10
C ALA A 60 -14.29 11.02 -9.39
N THR A 61 -14.47 9.79 -9.85
CA THR A 61 -13.71 8.63 -9.37
C THR A 61 -12.53 8.38 -10.28
N PHE A 62 -11.33 8.33 -9.72
CA PHE A 62 -10.10 7.95 -10.39
C PHE A 62 -9.71 6.54 -10.00
N SER A 63 -9.30 5.73 -10.97
CA SER A 63 -8.82 4.37 -10.76
C SER A 63 -7.58 4.09 -11.60
N ILE A 64 -6.61 3.38 -11.01
CA ILE A 64 -5.38 2.96 -11.68
C ILE A 64 -4.84 1.67 -11.07
N LYS A 65 -4.14 0.85 -11.85
CA LYS A 65 -3.39 -0.29 -11.33
C LYS A 65 -1.97 0.07 -10.93
N ALA A 66 -1.57 -0.35 -9.74
CA ALA A 66 -0.20 -0.28 -9.26
C ALA A 66 0.15 -1.55 -8.47
N THR A 67 1.30 -2.14 -8.80
CA THR A 67 1.80 -3.41 -8.27
C THR A 67 3.21 -3.25 -7.73
N ASP A 68 3.55 -4.01 -6.71
CA ASP A 68 4.91 -4.14 -6.19
C ASP A 68 5.10 -5.57 -5.64
N GLU A 69 6.35 -6.01 -5.52
CA GLU A 69 6.73 -7.25 -4.83
C GLU A 69 6.55 -7.12 -3.32
N SER A 70 6.61 -5.88 -2.79
CA SER A 70 6.26 -5.53 -1.40
C SER A 70 4.91 -4.80 -1.29
N ASP A 71 4.52 -4.48 -0.06
CA ASP A 71 3.26 -3.77 0.21
C ASP A 71 3.41 -2.28 -0.13
N ILE A 72 2.74 -1.83 -1.20
CA ILE A 72 2.58 -0.39 -1.47
C ILE A 72 1.88 0.29 -0.29
N GLN A 73 2.56 1.22 0.39
CA GLN A 73 2.04 2.01 1.49
C GLN A 73 0.97 2.99 1.04
N TYR A 74 1.19 3.68 -0.09
CA TYR A 74 0.22 4.61 -0.64
C TYR A 74 0.41 4.87 -2.13
N THR A 75 -0.71 5.22 -2.79
CA THR A 75 -0.74 5.78 -4.14
C THR A 75 -1.49 7.11 -4.13
N TYR A 76 -1.00 8.13 -4.83
CA TYR A 76 -1.71 9.40 -4.98
C TYR A 76 -1.57 9.99 -6.39
N ILE A 77 -2.53 10.84 -6.74
CA ILE A 77 -2.53 11.66 -7.96
C ILE A 77 -2.34 13.13 -7.56
N TYR A 78 -1.37 13.82 -8.16
CA TYR A 78 -1.20 15.26 -8.00
C TYR A 78 -2.00 15.98 -9.08
N LEU A 79 -3.02 16.73 -8.65
CA LEU A 79 -3.93 17.49 -9.51
C LEU A 79 -3.61 18.98 -9.43
N LYS A 80 -3.65 19.68 -10.57
CA LYS A 80 -3.39 21.11 -10.64
C LYS A 80 -4.40 21.84 -11.51
N ASN A 81 -4.96 22.91 -10.97
CA ASN A 81 -5.68 23.95 -11.71
C ASN A 81 -4.73 25.13 -11.91
N ARG A 82 -4.20 25.26 -13.13
CA ARG A 82 -3.20 26.28 -13.46
C ARG A 82 -3.80 27.69 -13.49
N SER A 83 -5.04 27.83 -13.97
CA SER A 83 -5.73 29.11 -14.11
C SER A 83 -6.01 29.76 -12.76
N ALA A 84 -6.38 28.96 -11.76
CA ALA A 84 -6.63 29.42 -10.40
C ALA A 84 -5.40 29.36 -9.49
N ASN A 85 -4.26 28.86 -9.99
CA ASN A 85 -3.06 28.55 -9.22
C ASN A 85 -3.38 27.74 -7.94
N LYS A 86 -4.15 26.66 -8.11
CA LYS A 86 -4.51 25.71 -7.06
C LYS A 86 -4.03 24.32 -7.40
N ASP A 87 -3.77 23.53 -6.38
CA ASP A 87 -3.42 22.12 -6.52
C ASP A 87 -3.88 21.31 -5.30
N CYS A 88 -3.86 19.98 -5.45
CA CYS A 88 -4.12 19.06 -4.37
C CYS A 88 -3.51 17.68 -4.64
N TYR A 89 -3.43 16.86 -3.59
CA TYR A 89 -3.08 15.45 -3.66
C TYR A 89 -4.34 14.61 -3.42
N LEU A 90 -4.71 13.80 -4.41
CA LEU A 90 -5.78 12.82 -4.30
C LEU A 90 -5.17 11.47 -3.91
N TYR A 91 -5.28 11.09 -2.64
CA TYR A 91 -4.83 9.78 -2.16
C TYR A 91 -5.82 8.69 -2.57
N LEU A 92 -5.29 7.64 -3.19
CA LEU A 92 -6.05 6.47 -3.62
C LEU A 92 -5.97 5.37 -2.55
N LYS A 93 -6.99 4.53 -2.48
CA LYS A 93 -7.07 3.37 -1.60
C LYS A 93 -7.08 2.10 -2.45
N LYS A 94 -6.32 1.10 -2.03
CA LYS A 94 -6.37 -0.22 -2.67
C LYS A 94 -7.79 -0.79 -2.55
N LYS A 95 -8.36 -1.19 -3.68
CA LYS A 95 -9.70 -1.78 -3.74
C LYS A 95 -9.63 -3.21 -3.20
N ILE A 96 -10.49 -3.53 -2.23
CA ILE A 96 -10.47 -4.82 -1.53
C ILE A 96 -10.78 -6.00 -2.48
N GLU A 97 -11.67 -5.77 -3.46
CA GLU A 97 -12.20 -6.84 -4.33
C GLU A 97 -11.34 -7.09 -5.57
N THR A 98 -10.38 -6.22 -5.86
CA THR A 98 -9.60 -6.29 -7.10
C THR A 98 -8.17 -5.94 -6.73
N GLU A 99 -7.37 -6.99 -6.53
CA GLU A 99 -5.95 -6.84 -6.22
C GLU A 99 -5.32 -5.85 -7.23
N ASP A 100 -4.43 -5.02 -6.69
CA ASP A 100 -3.61 -4.05 -7.42
C ASP A 100 -4.35 -2.84 -8.03
N VAL A 101 -5.67 -2.72 -7.85
CA VAL A 101 -6.43 -1.52 -8.24
C VAL A 101 -6.46 -0.52 -7.09
N TRP A 102 -6.14 0.74 -7.38
CA TRP A 102 -6.18 1.87 -6.46
C TRP A 102 -7.22 2.87 -6.91
N GLU A 103 -8.13 3.25 -6.01
CA GLU A 103 -9.26 4.14 -6.32
C GLU A 103 -9.35 5.32 -5.35
N GLY A 104 -9.72 6.49 -5.86
CA GLY A 104 -9.93 7.69 -5.06
C GLY A 104 -10.92 8.64 -5.71
N GLU A 105 -11.52 9.49 -4.89
CA GLU A 105 -12.61 10.37 -5.30
C GLU A 105 -12.17 11.85 -5.18
N PHE A 106 -12.21 12.57 -6.30
CA PHE A 106 -12.06 14.02 -6.31
C PHE A 106 -13.43 14.67 -6.19
N LYS A 107 -13.74 15.17 -4.99
CA LYS A 107 -14.99 15.87 -4.69
C LYS A 107 -14.86 17.36 -4.94
N VAL A 108 -15.82 17.95 -5.65
CA VAL A 108 -15.91 19.40 -5.84
C VAL A 108 -16.72 20.00 -4.70
N GLU A 109 -16.03 20.70 -3.82
CA GLU A 109 -16.61 21.47 -2.71
C GLU A 109 -16.72 22.97 -3.06
N ASP A 110 -17.43 23.75 -2.25
CA ASP A 110 -17.67 25.18 -2.47
C ASP A 110 -16.39 26.01 -2.69
N GLN A 111 -15.31 25.64 -2.01
CA GLN A 111 -14.00 26.29 -2.11
C GLN A 111 -13.11 25.74 -3.23
N THR A 112 -13.58 24.73 -3.98
CA THR A 112 -12.84 24.14 -5.09
C THR A 112 -12.79 25.15 -6.22
N ALA A 113 -11.59 25.49 -6.67
CA ALA A 113 -11.44 26.44 -7.76
C ALA A 113 -12.08 25.89 -9.05
N SER A 114 -12.92 26.71 -9.68
CA SER A 114 -13.50 26.42 -10.98
C SER A 114 -12.44 26.40 -12.09
N GLY A 115 -12.77 25.71 -13.18
CA GLY A 115 -11.91 25.56 -14.36
C GLY A 115 -11.24 24.19 -14.45
N ASP A 116 -10.31 24.07 -15.38
CA ASP A 116 -9.71 22.78 -15.72
C ASP A 116 -8.70 22.33 -14.67
N TRP A 117 -8.88 21.09 -14.21
CA TRP A 117 -7.92 20.38 -13.36
C TRP A 117 -7.21 19.33 -14.20
N SER A 118 -5.88 19.31 -14.13
CA SER A 118 -5.05 18.34 -14.86
C SER A 118 -4.26 17.45 -13.90
N ILE A 119 -4.10 16.18 -14.26
CA ILE A 119 -3.13 15.30 -13.62
C ILE A 119 -1.73 15.77 -14.00
N VAL A 120 -0.89 16.01 -13.00
CA VAL A 120 0.51 16.40 -13.17
C VAL A 120 1.43 15.22 -12.91
N ASN A 121 1.14 14.42 -11.88
CA ASN A 121 1.92 13.24 -11.57
C ASN A 121 1.06 12.18 -10.88
N ILE A 122 1.48 10.92 -10.99
CA ILE A 122 0.92 9.79 -10.24
C ILE A 122 2.10 9.10 -9.55
N VAL A 123 1.98 8.84 -8.26
CA VAL A 123 3.06 8.30 -7.44
C VAL A 123 2.53 7.16 -6.59
N SER A 124 3.25 6.05 -6.60
CA SER A 124 3.09 4.93 -5.67
C SER A 124 4.38 4.80 -4.86
N ARG A 125 4.25 4.46 -3.58
CA ARG A 125 5.37 4.20 -2.67
C ARG A 125 5.06 2.99 -1.81
N ASP A 126 6.03 2.09 -1.74
CA ASP A 126 6.23 0.93 -0.87
C ASP A 126 6.98 1.25 0.43
#